data_AF-A0A923KQH0-F1
#
_entry.id   AF-A0A923KQH0-F1
#
_cell.length_a   1.000
_cell.length_b   1.000
_cell.length_c   1.000
_cell.angle_alpha   90.00
_cell.angle_beta   90.00
_cell.angle_gamma   90.00
#
_symmetry.space_group_name_H-M   'P 1'
#
loop_
_entity.id
_entity.type
_entity.pdbx_description
1 polymer ?
#
loop_
_entity_poly.entity_id
_entity_poly.type
_entity_poly.pdbx_seq_one_letter_code
_entity_poly.pdbx_strand_id
1 'polypeptide(L)'
;MNRITTSRWLLIIFLCTAMLETYNISVQGFSDKPVVRILLLGYLFFLTIKRVQWARFVLATLYVLGGVIGINAFSSGVPSSNSWILGGFGVFCVLASVFLVRSKALNEPIVIKENNDTIGLDL
;
A
#
# COMPACT_ATOMS: atom_id res chain seq x y z
N MET A 1 -4.88 -19.95 -16.10
CA MET A 1 -5.19 -19.16 -14.88
C MET A 1 -3.98 -18.28 -14.58
N ASN A 2 -3.96 -17.06 -15.12
CA ASN A 2 -2.78 -16.20 -15.10
C ASN A 2 -2.44 -15.80 -13.66
N ARG A 3 -1.24 -16.18 -13.18
CA ARG A 3 -0.74 -15.74 -11.88
C ARG A 3 -0.62 -14.22 -11.91
N ILE A 4 -1.60 -13.52 -11.35
CA ILE A 4 -1.53 -12.08 -11.14
C ILE A 4 -0.36 -11.85 -10.19
N THR A 5 0.74 -11.34 -10.73
CA THR A 5 2.00 -11.11 -10.02
C THR A 5 1.76 -10.09 -8.90
N THR A 6 2.37 -10.28 -7.74
CA THR A 6 2.26 -9.38 -6.56
C THR A 6 2.44 -7.91 -6.91
N SER A 7 3.26 -7.60 -7.91
CA SER A 7 3.46 -6.25 -8.44
C SER A 7 2.20 -5.64 -9.06
N ARG A 8 1.33 -6.43 -9.71
CA ARG A 8 0.05 -5.95 -10.26
C ARG A 8 -0.93 -5.59 -9.14
N TRP A 9 -0.98 -6.38 -8.07
CA TRP A 9 -1.81 -6.07 -6.89
C TRP A 9 -1.34 -4.79 -6.21
N LEU A 10 -0.02 -4.61 -6.06
CA LEU A 10 0.56 -3.37 -5.58
C LEU A 10 0.14 -2.19 -6.49
N LEU A 11 0.27 -2.32 -7.80
CA LEU A 11 -0.12 -1.26 -8.73
C LEU A 11 -1.62 -0.89 -8.61
N ILE A 12 -2.51 -1.87 -8.44
CA ILE A 12 -3.94 -1.65 -8.20
C ILE A 12 -4.18 -0.90 -6.89
N ILE A 13 -3.53 -1.31 -5.80
CA ILE A 13 -3.65 -0.65 -4.49
C ILE A 13 -3.21 0.81 -4.60
N PHE A 14 -2.08 1.06 -5.27
CA PHE A 14 -1.58 2.42 -5.51
C PHE A 14 -2.57 3.26 -6.33
N LEU A 15 -3.07 2.74 -7.45
CA LEU A 15 -4.03 3.43 -8.31
C LEU A 15 -5.32 3.78 -7.57
N CYS A 16 -5.91 2.84 -6.83
CA CYS A 16 -7.10 3.10 -6.04
C CYS A 16 -6.87 4.19 -5.00
N THR A 17 -5.69 4.21 -4.37
CA THR A 17 -5.36 5.21 -3.34
C THR A 17 -5.13 6.59 -3.96
N ALA A 18 -4.44 6.66 -5.11
CA ALA A 18 -4.25 7.89 -5.86
C ALA A 18 -5.57 8.47 -6.37
N MET A 19 -6.46 7.62 -6.89
CA MET A 19 -7.77 8.03 -7.37
C MET A 19 -8.64 8.61 -6.24
N LEU A 20 -8.56 8.04 -5.04
CA LEU A 20 -9.32 8.54 -3.89
C LEU A 20 -8.74 9.83 -3.31
N GLU A 21 -7.42 9.99 -3.26
CA GLU A 21 -6.82 11.27 -2.88
C GLU A 21 -7.14 12.36 -3.93
N THR A 22 -7.20 12.02 -5.21
CA THR A 22 -7.64 12.95 -6.27
C THR A 22 -9.11 13.35 -6.07
N TYR A 23 -9.96 12.39 -5.70
CA TYR A 23 -11.34 12.66 -5.31
C TYR A 23 -11.42 13.57 -4.07
N ASN A 24 -10.62 13.32 -3.03
CA ASN A 24 -10.56 14.18 -1.85
C ASN A 24 -10.12 15.61 -2.18
N ILE A 25 -9.13 15.80 -3.07
CA ILE A 25 -8.74 17.13 -3.57
C ILE A 25 -9.91 17.82 -4.27
N SER A 26 -10.68 17.08 -5.08
CA SER A 26 -11.83 17.64 -5.79
C SER A 26 -12.99 18.05 -4.87
N VAL A 27 -13.16 17.37 -3.73
CA VAL A 27 -14.27 17.61 -2.80
C VAL A 27 -13.91 18.60 -1.69
N GLN A 28 -12.68 18.55 -1.17
CA GLN A 28 -12.23 19.38 -0.03
C GLN A 28 -11.37 20.58 -0.46
N GLY A 29 -11.08 20.71 -1.76
CA GLY A 29 -10.23 21.76 -2.31
C GLY A 29 -8.73 21.44 -2.25
N PHE A 30 -7.92 22.26 -2.94
CA PHE A 30 -6.47 22.15 -2.90
C PHE A 30 -5.96 22.48 -1.49
N SER A 31 -5.40 21.48 -0.82
CA SER A 31 -4.73 21.61 0.48
C SER A 31 -3.37 20.92 0.39
N ASP A 32 -2.39 21.37 1.18
CA ASP A 32 -1.05 20.77 1.21
C ASP A 32 -1.08 19.33 1.76
N LYS A 33 -2.08 19.03 2.58
CA LYS A 33 -2.26 17.74 3.28
C LYS A 33 -2.33 16.52 2.33
N PRO A 34 -3.21 16.48 1.30
CA PRO A 34 -3.27 15.36 0.36
C PRO A 34 -1.99 15.20 -0.48
N VAL A 35 -1.30 16.29 -0.82
CA VAL A 35 -0.05 16.25 -1.59
C VAL A 35 1.05 15.54 -0.79
N VAL A 36 1.23 15.92 0.48
CA VAL A 36 2.20 15.28 1.38
C VAL A 36 1.86 13.80 1.58
N ARG A 37 0.56 13.46 1.67
CA ARG A 37 0.11 12.07 1.81
C ARG A 37 0.44 11.20 0.60
N ILE A 38 0.17 11.70 -0.61
CA ILE A 38 0.49 10.99 -1.86
C ILE A 38 2.00 10.75 -1.96
N LEU A 39 2.82 11.76 -1.64
CA LEU A 39 4.28 11.63 -1.65
C LEU A 39 4.77 10.59 -0.63
N LEU A 40 4.25 10.64 0.61
CA LEU A 40 4.59 9.68 1.66
C LEU A 40 4.18 8.25 1.28
N LEU A 41 2.95 8.06 0.80
CA LEU A 41 2.44 6.76 0.36
C LEU A 41 3.24 6.24 -0.83
N GLY A 42 3.53 7.09 -1.82
CA GLY A 42 4.36 6.75 -2.98
C GLY A 42 5.77 6.33 -2.58
N TYR A 43 6.39 7.02 -1.63
CA TYR A 43 7.70 6.65 -1.10
C TYR A 43 7.68 5.31 -0.37
N LEU A 44 6.70 5.07 0.51
CA LEU A 44 6.52 3.78 1.18
C LEU A 44 6.22 2.64 0.21
N PHE A 45 5.50 2.95 -0.88
CA PHE A 45 5.26 2.02 -1.97
C PHE A 45 6.55 1.64 -2.69
N PHE A 46 7.39 2.62 -3.00
CA PHE A 46 8.69 2.41 -3.62
C PHE A 46 9.61 1.56 -2.75
N LEU A 47 9.66 1.84 -1.44
CA LEU A 47 10.40 1.01 -0.49
C LEU A 47 9.84 -0.41 -0.38
N THR A 48 8.53 -0.57 -0.46
CA THR A 48 7.86 -1.87 -0.49
C THR A 48 8.25 -2.68 -1.73
N ILE A 49 8.34 -2.04 -2.90
CA ILE A 49 8.83 -2.64 -4.15
C ILE A 49 10.31 -3.03 -4.02
N LYS A 50 11.14 -2.18 -3.38
CA LYS A 50 12.55 -2.48 -3.03
C LYS A 50 12.74 -3.56 -1.97
N ARG A 51 11.65 -4.22 -1.55
CA ARG A 51 11.63 -5.30 -0.56
C ARG A 51 12.08 -4.92 0.85
N VAL A 52 11.99 -3.64 1.22
CA VAL A 52 12.25 -3.20 2.60
C VAL A 52 11.11 -3.67 3.49
N GLN A 53 11.38 -4.60 4.42
CA GLN A 53 10.35 -5.21 5.27
C GLN A 53 9.66 -4.19 6.17
N TRP A 54 10.40 -3.25 6.76
CA TRP A 54 9.83 -2.27 7.69
C TRP A 54 8.86 -1.30 7.01
N ALA A 55 9.17 -0.88 5.77
CA ALA A 55 8.28 -0.03 4.99
C ALA A 55 6.91 -0.68 4.70
N ARG A 56 6.87 -2.01 4.56
CA ARG A 56 5.61 -2.74 4.36
C ARG A 56 4.75 -2.78 5.60
N PHE A 57 5.36 -2.98 6.77
CA PHE A 57 4.63 -2.92 8.03
C PHE A 57 4.06 -1.52 8.25
N VAL A 58 4.87 -0.48 8.04
CA VAL A 58 4.40 0.91 8.12
C VAL A 58 3.27 1.17 7.13
N LEU A 59 3.41 0.72 5.88
CA LEU A 59 2.37 0.86 4.86
C LEU A 59 1.10 0.11 5.26
N ALA A 60 1.20 -1.15 5.70
CA ALA A 60 0.05 -1.94 6.13
C ALA A 60 -0.67 -1.30 7.32
N THR A 61 0.07 -0.80 8.32
CA THR A 61 -0.52 -0.07 9.45
C THR A 61 -1.24 1.19 9.00
N LEU A 62 -0.68 1.96 8.05
CA LEU A 62 -1.34 3.13 7.48
C LEU A 62 -2.63 2.75 6.73
N TYR A 63 -2.63 1.64 5.99
CA TYR A 63 -3.82 1.11 5.33
C TYR A 63 -4.88 0.65 6.33
N VAL A 64 -4.50 0.00 7.44
CA VAL A 64 -5.44 -0.36 8.51
C VAL A 64 -6.05 0.88 9.13
N LEU A 65 -5.24 1.86 9.51
CA LEU A 65 -5.72 3.12 10.11
C LEU A 65 -6.65 3.88 9.16
N GLY A 66 -6.25 4.03 7.89
CA GLY A 66 -7.10 4.62 6.85
C GLY A 66 -8.39 3.83 6.62
N GLY A 67 -8.31 2.50 6.69
CA GLY A 67 -9.44 1.60 6.58
C GLY A 67 -10.47 1.79 7.70
N VAL A 68 -10.01 1.85 8.95
CA VAL A 68 -10.86 2.10 10.12
C VAL A 68 -11.53 3.47 10.04
N ILE A 69 -10.78 4.51 9.65
CA ILE A 69 -11.33 5.86 9.44
C ILE A 69 -12.39 5.85 8.33
N GLY A 70 -12.12 5.15 7.21
CA GLY A 70 -13.05 5.01 6.10
C GLY A 70 -14.33 4.28 6.51
N ILE A 71 -14.23 3.15 7.22
CA ILE A 71 -15.40 2.40 7.71
C ILE A 71 -16.22 3.25 8.70
N ASN A 72 -15.55 4.07 9.51
CA ASN A 72 -16.24 4.99 10.41
C ASN A 72 -17.07 6.05 9.66
N ALA A 73 -16.83 6.28 8.36
CA ALA A 73 -17.66 7.13 7.52
C ALA A 73 -19.13 6.67 7.52
N PHE A 74 -19.38 5.34 7.53
CA PHE A 74 -20.74 4.78 7.60
C PHE A 74 -21.49 5.16 8.88
N SER A 75 -20.77 5.40 9.98
CA SER A 75 -21.37 5.78 11.26
C SER A 75 -21.48 7.29 11.47
N SER A 76 -20.79 8.10 10.66
CA SER A 76 -20.53 9.52 10.97
C SER A 76 -21.49 10.54 10.34
N GLY A 77 -22.67 10.11 9.88
CA GLY A 77 -23.71 11.03 9.39
C GLY A 77 -23.33 11.80 8.10
N VAL A 78 -22.29 11.37 7.40
CA VAL A 78 -21.84 11.94 6.11
C VAL A 78 -22.92 11.65 5.04
N PRO A 79 -23.12 12.53 4.04
CA PRO A 79 -24.04 12.27 2.93
C PRO A 79 -23.87 10.86 2.37
N SER A 80 -24.99 10.17 2.13
CA SER A 80 -25.02 8.74 1.81
C SER A 80 -24.06 8.37 0.68
N SER A 81 -24.00 9.18 -0.39
CA SER A 81 -23.06 9.00 -1.51
C SER A 81 -21.59 8.94 -1.08
N ASN A 82 -21.18 9.82 -0.16
CA ASN A 82 -19.78 9.91 0.30
C ASN A 82 -19.46 8.81 1.30
N SER A 83 -20.44 8.42 2.13
CA SER A 83 -20.32 7.30 3.07
C SER A 83 -20.04 5.98 2.35
N TRP A 84 -20.73 5.71 1.24
CA TRP A 84 -20.49 4.50 0.43
C TRP A 84 -19.10 4.48 -0.21
N ILE A 85 -18.63 5.62 -0.73
CA ILE A 85 -17.30 5.73 -1.35
C ILE A 85 -16.19 5.57 -0.31
N LEU A 86 -16.25 6.36 0.79
CA LEU A 86 -15.23 6.35 1.84
C LEU A 86 -15.23 5.05 2.63
N GLY A 87 -16.43 4.53 2.94
CA GLY A 87 -16.60 3.28 3.66
C GLY A 87 -16.22 2.05 2.83
N GLY A 88 -16.62 2.01 1.56
CA GLY A 88 -16.21 0.95 0.63
C GLY A 88 -14.69 0.94 0.41
N PHE A 89 -14.09 2.12 0.26
CA PHE A 89 -12.63 2.23 0.22
C PHE A 89 -11.98 1.83 1.54
N GLY A 90 -12.61 2.13 2.68
CA GLY A 90 -12.14 1.71 3.99
C GLY A 90 -12.00 0.18 4.08
N VAL A 91 -13.02 -0.55 3.62
CA VAL A 91 -12.98 -2.02 3.52
C VAL A 91 -11.88 -2.50 2.57
N PHE A 92 -11.74 -1.84 1.41
CA PHE A 92 -10.65 -2.14 0.46
C PHE A 92 -9.26 -1.96 1.10
N CYS A 93 -9.05 -0.88 1.87
CA CYS A 93 -7.79 -0.64 2.57
C CYS A 93 -7.47 -1.72 3.60
N VAL A 94 -8.47 -2.19 4.34
CA VAL A 94 -8.28 -3.31 5.28
C VAL A 94 -7.87 -4.58 4.53
N LEU A 95 -8.54 -4.92 3.43
CA LEU A 95 -8.18 -6.08 2.59
C LEU A 95 -6.77 -5.95 1.99
N ALA A 96 -6.40 -4.74 1.53
CA ALA A 96 -5.07 -4.44 1.02
C ALA A 96 -3.99 -4.61 2.08
N SER A 97 -4.25 -4.19 3.33
CA SER A 97 -3.31 -4.40 4.44
C SER A 97 -3.06 -5.88 4.73
N VAL A 98 -4.11 -6.71 4.71
CA VAL A 98 -4.00 -8.16 4.89
C VAL A 98 -3.17 -8.76 3.76
N PHE A 99 -3.38 -8.33 2.51
CA PHE A 99 -2.58 -8.77 1.37
C PHE A 99 -1.10 -8.40 1.52
N LEU A 100 -0.80 -7.17 1.94
CA LEU A 100 0.57 -6.68 2.15
C LEU A 100 1.34 -7.51 3.20
N VAL A 101 0.66 -7.92 4.28
CA VAL A 101 1.27 -8.71 5.37
C VAL A 101 1.38 -10.20 5.02
N ARG A 102 0.38 -10.78 4.35
CA ARG A 102 0.32 -12.23 4.07
C ARG A 102 1.08 -12.69 2.82
N SER A 103 1.52 -11.77 1.96
CA SER A 103 2.09 -12.13 0.66
C SER A 103 3.50 -12.72 0.79
N LYS A 104 3.62 -14.04 0.58
CA LYS A 104 4.89 -14.80 0.61
C LYS A 104 5.94 -14.29 -0.39
N ALA A 105 5.52 -13.82 -1.56
CA ALA A 105 6.43 -13.30 -2.60
C ALA A 105 7.19 -12.03 -2.19
N LEU A 106 6.69 -11.32 -1.18
CA LEU A 106 7.34 -10.18 -0.59
C LEU A 106 8.26 -10.65 0.58
N ASN A 107 7.92 -11.73 1.28
CA ASN A 107 8.64 -12.23 2.45
C ASN A 107 9.97 -12.93 2.18
N GLU A 108 10.30 -13.26 0.93
CA GLU A 108 11.63 -13.80 0.64
C GLU A 108 12.68 -12.68 0.82
N PRO A 109 13.57 -12.79 1.82
CA PRO A 109 14.73 -11.92 1.87
C PRO A 109 15.48 -12.08 0.56
N ILE A 110 16.14 -11.01 0.10
CA ILE A 110 17.14 -11.15 -0.95
C ILE A 110 18.22 -12.01 -0.30
N VAL A 111 18.14 -13.32 -0.50
CA VAL A 111 19.26 -14.21 -0.28
C VAL A 111 20.27 -13.75 -1.32
N ILE A 112 21.15 -12.84 -0.88
CA ILE A 112 22.44 -12.67 -1.50
C ILE A 112 23.02 -14.08 -1.40
N LYS A 113 22.92 -14.88 -2.47
CA LYS A 113 23.89 -15.94 -2.67
C LYS A 113 25.19 -15.17 -2.74
N GLU A 114 25.93 -15.12 -1.63
CA GLU A 114 27.38 -14.99 -1.75
C GLU A 114 27.75 -16.12 -2.71
N ASN A 115 28.07 -15.71 -3.93
CA ASN A 115 28.71 -16.58 -4.87
C ASN A 115 30.08 -16.82 -4.26
N ASN A 116 30.18 -17.83 -3.40
CA ASN A 116 31.42 -18.33 -2.86
C ASN A 116 32.14 -19.09 -3.99
N ASP A 117 32.35 -18.39 -5.10
CA ASP A 117 33.38 -18.69 -6.09
C ASP A 117 34.70 -18.22 -5.46
N THR A 118 35.10 -18.88 -4.36
CA THR A 118 36.53 -19.09 -4.12
C THR A 118 36.99 -20.06 -5.19
N ILE A 119 37.18 -19.46 -6.37
CA ILE A 119 38.12 -19.87 -7.40
C ILE A 119 39.37 -20.33 -6.66
N GLY A 120 39.73 -21.60 -6.83
CA GLY A 120 41.01 -22.10 -6.35
C GLY A 120 42.14 -21.25 -6.91
N LEU A 121 43.05 -20.83 -6.03
CA LEU A 121 44.43 -20.43 -6.30
C LEU A 121 45.01 -19.90 -4.98
N ASP A 122 45.70 -20.75 -4.21
CA ASP A 122 47.16 -20.85 -4.26
C ASP A 122 47.70 -21.62 -3.03
N LEU A 123 48.68 -22.48 -3.32
CA LEU A 123 49.64 -23.21 -2.47
C LEU A 123 49.18 -24.52 -1.81
#